data_AF-A0A973GPG8-F1
#
_entry.id   AF-A0A973GPG8-F1
#
_cell.length_a   1.000
_cell.length_b   1.000
_cell.length_c   1.000
_cell.angle_alpha   90.00
_cell.angle_beta   90.00
_cell.angle_gamma   90.00
#
_symmetry.space_group_name_H-M   'P 1'
#
loop_
_entity.id
_entity.type
_entity.pdbx_description
1 polymer ?
#
loop_
_entity_poly.entity_id
_entity_poly.type
_entity_poly.pdbx_seq_one_letter_code
_entity_poly.pdbx_strand_id
1 'polypeptide(L)'
;MLLLMLFPVLLSCLATQAMAAGEPQKQIKTTLSASDCGKCHETQAADIESAGTKHKTSVSCQDCHTGHRPASKNNIPACSNCHQGKPHFEQKVCLSCHTNPHTPLKVTFKTPMTEPCLACHSSQIKQLRENKSKHSAKNCTDCHDVHRKIPQCTQCHKSHSADITAADCKKCHKAHMPKIVTYASDVPSNYCAACHKTEFDLLNAKKTKHSTQSCAACHQDKHKMVPNCKDCHGDKHPAGIMAKFPKCIECHKNPHDLNNWTAAPAATKEAAPKKKPKKQ
;
A
#
# COMPACT_ATOMS: atom_id res chain seq x y z
N MET A 1 60.23 93.43 60.80
CA MET A 1 61.68 93.18 60.96
C MET A 1 61.88 91.70 60.67
N LEU A 2 62.83 91.36 59.79
CA LEU A 2 63.37 90.00 59.57
C LEU A 2 62.42 88.98 58.88
N LEU A 3 62.81 88.05 58.01
CA LEU A 3 64.08 87.55 57.45
C LEU A 3 63.62 86.54 56.34
N LEU A 4 64.03 86.62 55.06
CA LEU A 4 65.16 85.90 54.42
C LEU A 4 65.05 84.35 54.34
N MET A 5 65.35 83.81 53.13
CA MET A 5 65.82 82.44 52.76
C MET A 5 64.75 81.34 52.52
N LEU A 6 64.55 80.79 51.30
CA LEU A 6 65.33 79.85 50.45
C LEU A 6 65.14 78.35 50.76
N PHE A 7 64.96 77.56 49.69
CA PHE A 7 65.16 76.10 49.49
C PHE A 7 63.97 75.10 49.72
N PRO A 8 63.98 73.89 49.09
CA PRO A 8 63.03 73.54 48.01
C PRO A 8 62.33 72.17 48.19
N VAL A 9 61.64 71.70 47.13
CA VAL A 9 61.28 70.30 46.82
C VAL A 9 60.29 69.60 47.78
N LEU A 10 59.13 69.17 47.26
CA LEU A 10 58.81 67.74 47.14
C LEU A 10 57.52 67.52 46.35
N LEU A 11 57.68 66.65 45.35
CA LEU A 11 56.69 66.07 44.46
C LEU A 11 55.64 65.27 45.26
N SER A 12 54.38 65.69 45.25
CA SER A 12 53.24 64.82 45.57
C SER A 12 51.96 65.40 44.99
N CYS A 13 51.58 64.94 43.80
CA CYS A 13 50.20 65.07 43.34
C CYS A 13 49.61 63.67 43.28
N LEU A 14 48.76 63.39 44.28
CA LEU A 14 47.89 62.24 44.38
C LEU A 14 47.15 62.04 43.06
N ALA A 15 47.33 60.87 42.44
CA ALA A 15 46.44 60.42 41.38
C ALA A 15 45.05 60.16 41.98
N THR A 16 44.13 61.09 41.77
CA THR A 16 42.71 60.90 42.02
C THR A 16 42.20 59.78 41.11
N GLN A 17 42.03 58.58 41.65
CA GLN A 17 41.26 57.53 41.01
C GLN A 17 39.79 57.96 41.03
N ALA A 18 39.31 58.44 39.88
CA ALA A 18 37.89 58.58 39.63
C ALA A 18 37.29 57.17 39.63
N MET A 19 36.57 56.83 40.69
CA MET A 19 35.70 55.66 40.74
C MET A 19 34.56 55.91 39.75
N ALA A 20 34.72 55.45 38.52
CA ALA A 20 33.65 55.41 37.54
C ALA A 20 32.56 54.49 38.07
N ALA A 21 31.40 55.06 38.40
CA ALA A 21 30.20 54.29 38.69
C ALA A 21 29.86 53.45 37.45
N GLY A 22 29.98 52.12 37.58
CA GLY A 22 29.64 51.20 36.50
C GLY A 22 28.18 51.38 36.08
N GLU A 23 27.97 51.62 34.79
CA GLU A 23 26.64 51.65 34.19
C GLU A 23 25.93 50.30 34.44
N PRO A 24 24.60 50.29 34.65
CA PRO A 24 23.86 49.05 34.80
C PRO A 24 23.94 48.26 33.49
N GLN A 25 24.68 47.15 33.52
CA GLN A 25 24.88 46.28 32.38
C GLN A 25 23.52 45.73 31.91
N LYS A 26 23.02 46.30 30.81
CA LYS A 26 21.82 45.85 30.12
C LYS A 26 22.01 44.38 29.75
N GLN A 27 21.33 43.49 30.47
CA GLN A 27 21.45 42.06 30.30
C GLN A 27 21.04 41.71 28.86
N ILE A 28 22.03 41.48 27.99
CA ILE A 28 21.79 41.03 26.62
C ILE A 28 21.15 39.66 26.76
N LYS A 29 19.85 39.57 26.45
CA LYS A 29 19.16 38.30 26.32
C LYS A 29 19.74 37.61 25.08
N THR A 30 20.77 36.81 25.28
CA THR A 30 21.38 36.00 24.21
C THR A 30 20.32 35.07 23.65
N THR A 31 19.96 35.26 22.39
CA THR A 31 19.01 34.40 21.69
C THR A 31 19.74 33.11 21.28
N LEU A 32 19.21 31.97 21.72
CA LEU A 32 19.75 30.67 21.32
C LEU A 32 19.54 30.44 19.82
N SER A 33 20.56 29.94 19.14
CA SER A 33 20.48 29.45 17.77
C SER A 33 20.31 27.94 17.71
N ALA A 34 19.99 27.39 16.53
CA ALA A 34 19.87 25.94 16.35
C ALA A 34 21.18 25.18 16.64
N SER A 35 22.34 25.79 16.34
CA SER A 35 23.64 25.19 16.61
C SER A 35 23.94 25.13 18.11
N ASP A 36 23.40 26.06 18.91
CA ASP A 36 23.50 26.01 20.36
C ASP A 36 22.68 24.85 20.95
N CYS A 37 21.50 24.59 20.41
CA CYS A 37 20.67 23.44 20.81
C CYS A 37 21.40 22.10 20.53
N GLY A 38 22.05 21.99 19.37
CA GLY A 38 22.78 20.79 18.96
C GLY A 38 23.95 20.41 19.87
N LYS A 39 24.54 21.35 20.62
CA LYS A 39 25.62 21.07 21.59
C LYS A 39 25.19 20.19 22.76
N CYS A 40 23.89 20.14 23.06
CA CYS A 40 23.33 19.30 24.13
C CYS A 40 22.28 18.30 23.62
N HIS A 41 21.62 18.59 22.50
CA HIS A 41 20.61 17.73 21.87
C HIS A 41 21.15 17.11 20.57
N GLU A 42 22.33 16.49 20.66
CA GLU A 42 23.05 15.92 19.52
C GLU A 42 22.19 14.92 18.73
N THR A 43 21.47 14.03 19.42
CA THR A 43 20.59 13.05 18.78
C THR A 43 19.47 13.71 17.99
N GLN A 44 18.79 14.71 18.56
CA GLN A 44 17.68 15.38 17.88
C GLN A 44 18.19 16.19 16.69
N ALA A 45 19.34 16.86 16.82
CA ALA A 45 19.98 17.56 15.71
C ALA A 45 20.37 16.60 14.57
N ALA A 46 20.99 15.45 14.89
CA ALA A 46 21.34 14.43 13.90
C ALA A 46 20.12 13.78 13.24
N ASP A 47 19.03 13.58 13.99
CA ASP A 47 17.76 13.10 13.48
C ASP A 47 17.17 14.06 12.44
N ILE A 48 17.11 15.37 12.75
CA ILE A 48 16.64 16.39 11.81
C ILE A 48 17.55 16.43 10.58
N GLU A 49 18.86 16.36 10.77
CA GLU A 49 19.83 16.43 9.68
C GLU A 49 19.64 15.26 8.70
N SER A 50 19.44 14.05 9.24
CA SER A 50 19.29 12.82 8.46
C SER A 50 17.89 12.63 7.85
N ALA A 51 16.82 13.05 8.54
CA ALA A 51 15.45 12.74 8.12
C ALA A 51 14.38 13.76 8.59
N GLY A 52 14.75 14.99 8.90
CA GLY A 52 13.85 16.06 9.34
C GLY A 52 12.93 16.60 8.26
N THR A 53 13.27 16.44 6.98
CA THR A 53 12.46 16.93 5.84
C THR A 53 12.15 18.43 5.96
N LYS A 54 10.88 18.86 5.91
CA LYS A 54 10.51 20.26 6.14
C LYS A 54 10.85 20.75 7.54
N HIS A 55 11.01 19.87 8.54
CA HIS A 55 11.48 20.29 9.86
C HIS A 55 12.95 20.70 9.89
N LYS A 56 13.72 20.36 8.85
CA LYS A 56 15.10 20.81 8.68
C LYS A 56 15.19 22.17 7.97
N THR A 57 14.25 22.47 7.07
CA THR A 57 14.37 23.59 6.12
C THR A 57 13.34 24.69 6.28
N SER A 58 12.22 24.44 6.95
CA SER A 58 11.08 25.37 7.06
C SER A 58 10.79 25.82 8.48
N VAL A 59 11.44 25.22 9.48
CA VAL A 59 11.35 25.57 10.90
C VAL A 59 12.72 25.37 11.56
N SER A 60 12.92 26.06 12.66
CA SER A 60 14.06 25.98 13.56
C SER A 60 13.69 25.23 14.85
N CYS A 61 14.69 24.97 15.70
CA CYS A 61 14.46 24.39 17.01
C CYS A 61 13.46 25.22 17.83
N GLN A 62 13.55 26.54 17.75
CA GLN A 62 12.78 27.49 18.55
C GLN A 62 11.33 27.66 18.05
N ASP A 63 11.07 27.40 16.76
CA ASP A 63 9.71 27.43 16.21
C ASP A 63 8.82 26.32 16.79
N CYS A 64 9.43 25.23 17.23
CA CYS A 64 8.76 24.15 17.96
C CYS A 64 9.05 24.19 19.46
N HIS A 65 10.22 24.66 19.91
CA HIS A 65 10.57 24.78 21.32
C HIS A 65 10.57 26.23 21.76
N THR A 66 9.39 26.76 22.10
CA THR A 66 9.18 28.17 22.51
C THR A 66 9.79 28.54 23.86
N GLY A 67 10.45 27.58 24.51
CA GLY A 67 11.23 27.75 25.73
C GLY A 67 12.02 26.48 26.06
N HIS A 68 12.77 26.52 27.17
CA HIS A 68 13.58 25.39 27.63
C HIS A 68 13.17 24.98 29.05
N ARG A 69 13.19 23.68 29.35
CA ARG A 69 12.90 23.17 30.69
C ARG A 69 14.08 23.47 31.65
N PRO A 70 13.84 23.73 32.95
CA PRO A 70 12.55 23.71 33.64
C PRO A 70 11.73 25.01 33.50
N ALA A 71 12.32 26.09 33.00
CA ALA A 71 11.67 27.41 32.93
C ALA A 71 10.37 27.42 32.08
N SER A 72 10.29 26.57 31.05
CA SER A 72 9.07 26.34 30.27
C SER A 72 8.70 24.86 30.26
N LYS A 73 7.64 24.51 31.00
CA LYS A 73 7.16 23.13 31.14
C LYS A 73 6.35 22.65 29.93
N ASN A 74 5.68 23.54 29.21
CA ASN A 74 4.88 23.22 28.01
C ASN A 74 5.44 23.97 26.81
N ASN A 75 6.70 23.68 26.49
CA ASN A 75 7.47 24.42 25.49
C ASN A 75 7.25 23.95 24.04
N ILE A 76 6.39 22.96 23.80
CA ILE A 76 6.11 22.41 22.47
C ILE A 76 4.67 22.76 22.08
N PRO A 77 4.42 23.45 20.95
CA PRO A 77 3.08 23.76 20.49
C PRO A 77 2.37 22.50 19.97
N ALA A 78 1.04 22.58 19.86
CA ALA A 78 0.27 21.53 19.21
C ALA A 78 0.69 21.41 17.72
N CYS A 79 0.83 20.18 17.22
CA CYS A 79 1.18 19.94 15.81
C CYS A 79 0.17 20.60 14.85
N SER A 80 -1.10 20.66 15.27
CA SER A 80 -2.19 21.31 14.52
C SER A 80 -2.00 22.81 14.36
N ASN A 81 -1.06 23.48 15.02
CA ASN A 81 -0.77 24.89 14.77
C ASN A 81 -0.19 25.12 13.37
N CYS A 82 0.51 24.13 12.81
CA CYS A 82 1.13 24.21 11.48
C CYS A 82 0.62 23.14 10.52
N HIS A 83 0.21 21.97 11.03
CA HIS A 83 -0.33 20.87 10.23
C HIS A 83 -1.85 20.97 10.18
N GLN A 84 -2.41 21.53 9.09
CA GLN A 84 -3.84 21.79 8.93
C GLN A 84 -4.32 21.61 7.49
N GLY A 85 -5.65 21.65 7.28
CA GLY A 85 -6.27 21.75 5.96
C GLY A 85 -6.38 20.42 5.20
N LYS A 86 -6.14 19.28 5.86
CA LYS A 86 -6.37 17.94 5.30
C LYS A 86 -6.93 17.00 6.37
N PRO A 87 -7.76 16.01 6.02
CA PRO A 87 -8.33 15.06 7.00
C PRO A 87 -7.29 14.29 7.83
N HIS A 88 -6.10 14.07 7.27
CA HIS A 88 -4.99 13.45 8.00
C HIS A 88 -4.49 14.31 9.18
N PHE A 89 -4.60 15.63 9.09
CA PHE A 89 -4.16 16.53 10.15
C PHE A 89 -5.21 16.74 11.24
N GLU A 90 -6.44 16.24 11.02
CA GLU A 90 -7.53 16.25 12.00
C GLU A 90 -7.48 15.03 12.94
N GLN A 91 -6.48 14.15 12.77
CA GLN A 91 -6.30 12.98 13.62
C GLN A 91 -5.92 13.39 15.05
N LYS A 92 -6.59 12.81 16.05
CA LYS A 92 -6.48 13.22 17.46
C LYS A 92 -5.11 12.93 18.10
N VAL A 93 -4.38 11.95 17.60
CA VAL A 93 -3.14 11.45 18.24
C VAL A 93 -2.02 11.36 17.21
N CYS A 94 -1.33 12.47 16.93
CA CYS A 94 -0.27 12.52 15.91
C CYS A 94 0.89 11.54 16.23
N LEU A 95 1.25 11.44 17.51
CA LEU A 95 2.37 10.64 18.00
C LEU A 95 2.08 9.13 18.06
N SER A 96 0.87 8.67 17.71
CA SER A 96 0.59 7.23 17.59
C SER A 96 1.36 6.61 16.40
N CYS A 97 1.63 7.43 15.39
CA CYS A 97 2.34 7.05 14.16
C CYS A 97 3.65 7.83 13.99
N HIS A 98 3.64 9.14 14.29
CA HIS A 98 4.82 10.01 14.22
C HIS A 98 5.57 10.01 15.54
N THR A 99 6.25 8.90 15.84
CA THR A 99 6.88 8.69 17.16
C THR A 99 8.04 9.62 17.45
N ASN A 100 8.62 10.22 16.42
CA ASN A 100 9.71 11.18 16.52
C ASN A 100 9.45 12.39 15.61
N PRO A 101 9.08 13.56 16.17
CA PRO A 101 8.87 14.78 15.40
C PRO A 101 10.12 15.29 14.67
N HIS A 102 11.31 14.85 15.06
CA HIS A 102 12.57 15.19 14.37
C HIS A 102 12.82 14.33 13.13
N THR A 103 12.09 13.22 12.96
CA THR A 103 12.13 12.38 11.76
C THR A 103 10.71 12.12 11.25
N PRO A 104 9.95 13.17 10.88
CA PRO A 104 8.50 13.09 10.75
C PRO A 104 8.00 12.07 9.71
N LEU A 105 8.80 11.71 8.70
CA LEU A 105 8.43 10.68 7.71
C LEU A 105 8.85 9.25 8.08
N LYS A 106 9.67 9.07 9.13
CA LYS A 106 9.98 7.75 9.70
C LYS A 106 8.84 7.31 10.60
N VAL A 107 7.73 6.92 9.98
CA VAL A 107 6.49 6.50 10.67
C VAL A 107 6.60 5.05 11.12
N THR A 108 6.14 4.77 12.34
CA THR A 108 6.02 3.42 12.88
C THR A 108 4.63 3.19 13.44
N PHE A 109 4.09 1.99 13.28
CA PHE A 109 2.78 1.63 13.82
C PHE A 109 2.97 0.81 15.10
N LYS A 110 2.63 1.40 16.26
CA LYS A 110 2.79 0.73 17.56
C LYS A 110 1.70 -0.30 17.87
N THR A 111 0.55 -0.17 17.24
CA THR A 111 -0.62 -1.03 17.44
C THR A 111 -1.27 -1.32 16.09
N PRO A 112 -2.10 -2.37 16.00
CA PRO A 112 -2.97 -2.54 14.85
C PRO A 112 -3.89 -1.33 14.67
N MET A 113 -4.01 -0.80 13.44
CA MET A 113 -4.76 0.41 13.14
C MET A 113 -5.54 0.28 11.83
N THR A 114 -6.72 0.90 11.81
CA THR A 114 -7.56 1.06 10.61
C THR A 114 -8.01 2.50 10.48
N GLU A 115 -8.65 3.05 11.52
CA GLU A 115 -9.32 4.35 11.46
C GLU A 115 -8.43 5.51 10.96
N PRO A 116 -7.18 5.69 11.44
CA PRO A 116 -6.33 6.79 10.97
C PRO A 116 -5.97 6.70 9.49
N CYS A 117 -5.95 5.49 8.92
CA CYS A 117 -5.65 5.27 7.51
C CYS A 117 -6.79 5.81 6.62
N LEU A 118 -8.02 5.80 7.12
CA LEU A 118 -9.23 6.14 6.37
C LEU A 118 -9.32 7.65 6.05
N ALA A 119 -8.55 8.48 6.74
CA ALA A 119 -8.41 9.90 6.45
C ALA A 119 -7.99 10.18 4.99
N CYS A 120 -7.23 9.25 4.39
CA CYS A 120 -6.84 9.31 2.98
C CYS A 120 -7.35 8.09 2.18
N HIS A 121 -7.51 6.93 2.82
CA HIS A 121 -7.84 5.66 2.16
C HIS A 121 -9.33 5.27 2.27
N SER A 122 -10.23 6.21 1.97
CA SER A 122 -11.68 6.00 2.06
C SER A 122 -12.22 5.01 1.01
N SER A 123 -11.59 4.93 -0.16
CA SER A 123 -12.02 3.99 -1.21
C SER A 123 -11.71 2.53 -0.83
N GLN A 124 -10.56 2.27 -0.21
CA GLN A 124 -10.11 0.93 0.17
C GLN A 124 -11.05 0.33 1.23
N ILE A 125 -11.45 1.11 2.24
CA ILE A 125 -12.41 0.62 3.24
C ILE A 125 -13.80 0.39 2.63
N LYS A 126 -14.25 1.23 1.69
CA LYS A 126 -15.49 1.00 0.95
C LYS A 126 -15.46 -0.33 0.21
N GLN A 127 -14.37 -0.62 -0.51
CA GLN A 127 -14.17 -1.89 -1.21
C GLN A 127 -14.27 -3.10 -0.27
N LEU A 128 -13.59 -3.07 0.89
CA LEU A 128 -13.61 -4.16 1.87
C LEU A 128 -14.98 -4.37 2.52
N ARG A 129 -15.75 -3.29 2.73
CA ARG A 129 -17.09 -3.33 3.31
C ARG A 129 -18.11 -3.90 2.32
N GLU A 130 -18.03 -3.48 1.06
CA GLU A 130 -18.93 -3.93 -0.01
C GLU A 130 -18.60 -5.36 -0.48
N ASN A 131 -17.33 -5.79 -0.38
CA ASN A 131 -16.86 -7.06 -0.91
C ASN A 131 -16.22 -7.92 0.19
N LYS A 132 -17.05 -8.39 1.14
CA LYS A 132 -16.60 -9.11 2.33
C LYS A 132 -15.70 -10.32 2.00
N SER A 133 -14.51 -10.33 2.59
CA SER A 133 -13.52 -11.40 2.48
C SER A 133 -12.77 -11.60 3.80
N LYS A 134 -11.81 -12.51 3.85
CA LYS A 134 -10.94 -12.68 5.03
C LYS A 134 -10.14 -11.41 5.35
N HIS A 135 -9.88 -10.56 4.35
CA HIS A 135 -9.20 -9.27 4.57
C HIS A 135 -10.07 -8.26 5.31
N SER A 136 -11.41 -8.36 5.22
CA SER A 136 -12.33 -7.47 5.94
C SER A 136 -12.25 -7.62 7.46
N ALA A 137 -11.66 -8.71 7.96
CA ALA A 137 -11.44 -8.99 9.37
C ALA A 137 -10.02 -8.60 9.85
N LYS A 138 -9.21 -7.97 8.99
CA LYS A 138 -7.85 -7.54 9.29
C LYS A 138 -7.79 -6.03 9.49
N ASN A 139 -6.85 -5.57 10.29
CA ASN A 139 -6.48 -4.17 10.35
C ASN A 139 -5.65 -3.79 9.12
N CYS A 140 -5.65 -2.51 8.75
CA CYS A 140 -4.84 -2.03 7.63
C CYS A 140 -3.36 -2.35 7.83
N THR A 141 -2.86 -2.17 9.05
CA THR A 141 -1.47 -2.42 9.45
C THR A 141 -1.10 -3.89 9.56
N ASP A 142 -2.06 -4.82 9.52
CA ASP A 142 -1.75 -6.26 9.52
C ASP A 142 -1.03 -6.68 8.21
N CYS A 143 -1.18 -5.86 7.16
CA CYS A 143 -0.48 -6.05 5.88
C CYS A 143 0.35 -4.82 5.49
N HIS A 144 -0.13 -3.61 5.77
CA HIS A 144 0.61 -2.36 5.52
C HIS A 144 1.43 -1.97 6.73
N ASP A 145 2.56 -2.65 6.91
CA ASP A 145 3.51 -2.44 8.01
C ASP A 145 4.35 -1.17 7.87
N VAL A 146 4.52 -0.68 6.64
CA VAL A 146 5.27 0.55 6.33
C VAL A 146 4.35 1.52 5.60
N HIS A 147 4.29 2.75 6.12
CA HIS A 147 3.51 3.81 5.50
C HIS A 147 3.97 4.05 4.05
N ARG A 148 3.01 4.15 3.12
CA ARG A 148 3.22 4.31 1.66
C ARG A 148 3.89 3.12 0.95
N LYS A 149 4.00 1.97 1.62
CA LYS A 149 4.44 0.72 0.99
C LYS A 149 3.23 -0.16 0.68
N ILE A 150 3.21 -0.73 -0.52
CA ILE A 150 2.25 -1.77 -0.90
C ILE A 150 2.92 -3.13 -0.66
N PRO A 151 2.38 -3.98 0.23
CA PRO A 151 2.91 -5.31 0.49
C PRO A 151 2.70 -6.23 -0.73
N GLN A 152 3.52 -7.27 -0.83
CA GLN A 152 3.36 -8.29 -1.85
C GLN A 152 2.30 -9.30 -1.42
N CYS A 153 1.42 -9.69 -2.35
CA CYS A 153 0.39 -10.70 -2.09
C CYS A 153 1.02 -12.03 -1.63
N THR A 154 2.22 -12.33 -2.14
CA THR A 154 2.98 -13.55 -1.88
C THR A 154 3.56 -13.68 -0.49
N GLN A 155 3.47 -12.63 0.34
CA GLN A 155 3.79 -12.74 1.77
C GLN A 155 2.83 -13.70 2.50
N CYS A 156 1.62 -13.89 1.99
CA CYS A 156 0.62 -14.78 2.59
C CYS A 156 -0.07 -15.72 1.58
N HIS A 157 -0.05 -15.41 0.28
CA HIS A 157 -0.74 -16.20 -0.75
C HIS A 157 0.24 -16.89 -1.69
N LYS A 158 -0.01 -18.17 -1.98
CA LYS A 158 0.71 -18.89 -3.03
C LYS A 158 0.12 -18.55 -4.40
N SER A 159 0.97 -18.56 -5.42
CA SER A 159 0.51 -18.44 -6.81
C SER A 159 -0.29 -19.67 -7.23
N HIS A 160 -1.14 -19.51 -8.24
CA HIS A 160 -1.93 -20.61 -8.81
C HIS A 160 -1.09 -21.51 -9.74
N SER A 161 0.02 -21.01 -10.28
CA SER A 161 1.00 -21.78 -11.06
C SER A 161 2.36 -21.10 -11.05
N ALA A 162 3.40 -21.80 -11.56
CA ALA A 162 4.74 -21.23 -11.71
C ALA A 162 4.80 -20.06 -12.72
N ASP A 163 3.88 -20.05 -13.69
CA ASP A 163 3.82 -19.03 -14.75
C ASP A 163 3.21 -17.70 -14.29
N ILE A 164 2.52 -17.70 -13.14
CA ILE A 164 1.88 -16.51 -12.56
C ILE A 164 2.79 -16.00 -11.45
N THR A 165 3.41 -14.83 -11.66
CA THR A 165 4.31 -14.23 -10.66
C THR A 165 3.56 -13.30 -9.70
N ALA A 166 4.25 -12.81 -8.67
CA ALA A 166 3.68 -11.84 -7.73
C ALA A 166 3.17 -10.55 -8.40
N ALA A 167 3.78 -10.15 -9.52
CA ALA A 167 3.36 -8.98 -10.28
C ALA A 167 2.01 -9.20 -10.99
N ASP A 168 1.70 -10.46 -11.32
CA ASP A 168 0.53 -10.84 -12.11
C ASP A 168 -0.74 -10.98 -11.28
N CYS A 169 -0.65 -11.07 -9.95
CA CYS A 169 -1.83 -11.27 -9.09
C CYS A 169 -2.92 -10.20 -9.33
N LYS A 170 -2.47 -8.96 -9.59
CA LYS A 170 -3.36 -7.81 -9.84
C LYS A 170 -4.02 -7.80 -11.23
N LYS A 171 -3.59 -8.68 -12.15
CA LYS A 171 -4.29 -8.87 -13.43
C LYS A 171 -5.68 -9.46 -13.24
N CYS A 172 -5.90 -10.20 -12.15
CA CYS A 172 -7.17 -10.89 -11.88
C CYS A 172 -7.83 -10.47 -10.55
N HIS A 173 -7.03 -10.20 -9.51
CA HIS A 173 -7.51 -9.91 -8.16
C HIS A 173 -7.18 -8.50 -7.71
N LYS A 174 -8.05 -7.89 -6.89
CA LYS A 174 -7.70 -6.67 -6.14
C LYS A 174 -7.63 -7.00 -4.64
N ALA A 175 -6.59 -6.54 -3.96
CA ALA A 175 -6.32 -6.87 -2.55
C ALA A 175 -7.49 -6.56 -1.61
N HIS A 176 -8.24 -5.48 -1.86
CA HIS A 176 -9.39 -5.06 -1.05
C HIS A 176 -10.74 -5.61 -1.51
N MET A 177 -10.77 -6.41 -2.59
CA MET A 177 -11.96 -7.12 -3.08
C MET A 177 -11.55 -8.44 -3.78
N PRO A 178 -10.79 -9.33 -3.12
CA PRO A 178 -10.08 -10.42 -3.80
C PRO A 178 -11.00 -11.47 -4.44
N LYS A 179 -12.28 -11.52 -4.01
CA LYS A 179 -13.29 -12.43 -4.57
C LYS A 179 -13.89 -11.94 -5.89
N ILE A 180 -13.74 -10.65 -6.20
CA ILE A 180 -14.19 -10.07 -7.47
C ILE A 180 -13.05 -10.26 -8.46
N VAL A 181 -13.15 -11.34 -9.24
CA VAL A 181 -12.12 -11.72 -10.21
C VAL A 181 -12.46 -11.12 -11.57
N THR A 182 -11.66 -10.15 -11.99
CA THR A 182 -11.80 -9.43 -13.25
C THR A 182 -10.46 -9.35 -13.93
N TYR A 183 -10.42 -9.49 -15.24
CA TYR A 183 -9.18 -9.52 -16.01
C TYR A 183 -9.38 -8.90 -17.38
N ALA A 184 -8.29 -8.40 -17.96
CA ALA A 184 -8.28 -7.84 -19.30
C ALA A 184 -8.21 -8.94 -20.37
N SER A 185 -8.52 -8.58 -21.61
CA SER A 185 -8.53 -9.49 -22.77
C SER A 185 -7.15 -10.06 -23.13
N ASP A 186 -6.08 -9.44 -22.65
CA ASP A 186 -4.69 -9.81 -22.89
C ASP A 186 -4.13 -10.79 -21.85
N VAL A 187 -4.94 -11.25 -20.88
CA VAL A 187 -4.49 -12.26 -19.93
C VAL A 187 -4.11 -13.56 -20.67
N PRO A 188 -2.90 -14.11 -20.45
CA PRO A 188 -2.46 -15.31 -21.15
C PRO A 188 -3.35 -16.53 -20.86
N SER A 189 -3.72 -17.29 -21.88
CA SER A 189 -4.56 -18.50 -21.74
C SER A 189 -3.95 -19.56 -20.81
N ASN A 190 -2.62 -19.66 -20.72
CA ASN A 190 -1.96 -20.60 -19.80
C ASN A 190 -2.19 -20.24 -18.33
N TYR A 191 -2.54 -18.98 -18.01
CA TYR A 191 -2.93 -18.63 -16.64
C TYR A 191 -4.26 -19.29 -16.25
N CYS A 192 -5.17 -19.45 -17.21
CA CYS A 192 -6.44 -20.16 -16.99
C CYS A 192 -6.20 -21.65 -16.78
N ALA A 193 -5.18 -22.24 -17.43
CA ALA A 193 -4.84 -23.65 -17.32
C ALA A 193 -4.45 -24.09 -15.90
N ALA A 194 -4.06 -23.15 -15.03
CA ALA A 194 -3.81 -23.41 -13.62
C ALA A 194 -5.02 -24.03 -12.88
N CYS A 195 -6.23 -23.75 -13.34
CA CYS A 195 -7.47 -24.35 -12.82
C CYS A 195 -8.31 -25.05 -13.89
N HIS A 196 -8.20 -24.64 -15.16
CA HIS A 196 -8.97 -25.14 -16.30
C HIS A 196 -8.10 -25.94 -17.26
N LYS A 197 -7.28 -26.86 -16.74
CA LYS A 197 -6.32 -27.64 -17.53
C LYS A 197 -7.00 -28.43 -18.64
N THR A 198 -8.13 -29.07 -18.34
CA THR A 198 -8.85 -29.91 -19.31
C THR A 198 -9.31 -29.10 -20.52
N GLU A 199 -9.95 -27.96 -20.29
CA GLU A 199 -10.49 -27.09 -21.33
C GLU A 199 -9.38 -26.42 -22.14
N PHE A 200 -8.30 -26.02 -21.46
CA PHE A 200 -7.09 -25.52 -22.10
C PHE A 200 -6.47 -26.56 -23.04
N ASP A 201 -6.33 -27.80 -22.58
CA ASP A 201 -5.76 -28.89 -23.37
C ASP A 201 -6.65 -29.26 -24.57
N LEU A 202 -7.98 -29.31 -24.36
CA LEU A 202 -8.95 -29.57 -25.43
C LEU A 202 -8.89 -28.51 -26.52
N LEU A 203 -8.85 -27.23 -26.13
CA LEU A 203 -8.76 -26.12 -27.08
C LEU A 203 -7.42 -26.15 -27.84
N ASN A 204 -6.32 -26.46 -27.13
CA ASN A 204 -4.98 -26.56 -27.70
C ASN A 204 -4.74 -27.82 -28.55
N ALA A 205 -5.66 -28.79 -28.54
CA ALA A 205 -5.63 -29.90 -29.48
C ALA A 205 -5.94 -29.46 -30.93
N LYS A 206 -6.27 -28.17 -31.16
CA LYS A 206 -6.43 -27.52 -32.47
C LYS A 206 -7.45 -28.19 -33.40
N LYS A 207 -8.51 -28.77 -32.83
CA LYS A 207 -9.54 -29.47 -33.62
C LYS A 207 -10.50 -28.55 -34.37
N THR A 208 -10.65 -27.31 -33.90
CA THR A 208 -11.61 -26.33 -34.45
C THR A 208 -10.99 -24.94 -34.53
N LYS A 209 -11.65 -24.02 -35.25
CA LYS A 209 -11.21 -22.61 -35.37
C LYS A 209 -11.19 -21.86 -34.03
N HIS A 210 -11.91 -22.32 -33.02
CA HIS A 210 -11.85 -21.72 -31.67
C HIS A 210 -10.46 -21.83 -31.06
N SER A 211 -9.64 -22.79 -31.49
CA SER A 211 -8.25 -22.94 -31.01
C SER A 211 -7.33 -21.76 -31.28
N THR A 212 -7.71 -20.84 -32.17
CA THR A 212 -6.95 -19.60 -32.43
C THR A 212 -7.34 -18.45 -31.49
N GLN A 213 -8.36 -18.65 -30.65
CA GLN A 213 -8.87 -17.62 -29.74
C GLN A 213 -8.24 -17.79 -28.36
N SER A 214 -7.94 -16.67 -27.68
CA SER A 214 -7.55 -16.71 -26.27
C SER A 214 -8.77 -17.00 -25.39
N CYS A 215 -8.53 -17.52 -24.18
CA CYS A 215 -9.61 -17.75 -23.22
C CYS A 215 -10.40 -16.46 -22.95
N ALA A 216 -9.68 -15.34 -22.80
CA ALA A 216 -10.26 -14.03 -22.50
C ALA A 216 -10.93 -13.34 -23.69
N ALA A 217 -10.67 -13.78 -24.92
CA ALA A 217 -11.41 -13.31 -26.10
C ALA A 217 -12.91 -13.69 -26.00
N CYS A 218 -13.20 -14.88 -25.47
CA CYS A 218 -14.56 -15.38 -25.26
C CYS A 218 -15.07 -15.09 -23.84
N HIS A 219 -14.27 -15.38 -22.82
CA HIS A 219 -14.64 -15.21 -21.41
C HIS A 219 -14.27 -13.81 -20.91
N GLN A 220 -14.96 -12.80 -21.42
CA GLN A 220 -14.58 -11.39 -21.26
C GLN A 220 -14.82 -10.84 -19.85
N ASP A 221 -14.00 -9.86 -19.47
CA ASP A 221 -14.06 -8.94 -18.32
C ASP A 221 -14.01 -9.54 -16.91
N LYS A 222 -14.69 -10.67 -16.69
CA LYS A 222 -14.88 -11.26 -15.38
C LYS A 222 -14.90 -12.77 -15.43
N HIS A 223 -14.40 -13.36 -14.35
CA HIS A 223 -14.48 -14.80 -14.17
C HIS A 223 -15.95 -15.27 -14.12
N LYS A 224 -16.19 -16.48 -14.62
CA LYS A 224 -17.53 -17.08 -14.82
C LYS A 224 -18.42 -16.40 -15.86
N MET A 225 -17.92 -15.41 -16.60
CA MET A 225 -18.60 -14.94 -17.80
C MET A 225 -18.59 -16.06 -18.84
N VAL A 226 -19.76 -16.43 -19.37
CA VAL A 226 -19.88 -17.37 -20.50
C VAL A 226 -20.62 -16.62 -21.62
N PRO A 227 -20.01 -16.45 -22.79
CA PRO A 227 -20.64 -15.71 -23.89
C PRO A 227 -21.78 -16.52 -24.50
N ASN A 228 -22.73 -15.85 -25.15
CA ASN A 228 -23.72 -16.55 -25.97
C ASN A 228 -23.09 -16.89 -27.33
N CYS A 229 -23.38 -18.08 -27.86
CA CYS A 229 -22.83 -18.49 -29.15
C CYS A 229 -23.21 -17.51 -30.28
N LYS A 230 -24.41 -16.93 -30.19
CA LYS A 230 -24.94 -15.99 -31.18
C LYS A 230 -24.20 -14.66 -31.23
N ASP A 231 -23.48 -14.30 -30.16
CA ASP A 231 -22.69 -13.05 -30.10
C ASP A 231 -21.61 -13.01 -31.20
N CYS A 232 -21.18 -14.19 -31.69
CA CYS A 232 -20.24 -14.30 -32.81
C CYS A 232 -20.77 -15.11 -34.01
N HIS A 233 -21.67 -16.08 -33.79
CA HIS A 233 -22.03 -17.06 -34.82
C HIS A 233 -23.35 -16.78 -35.55
N GLY A 234 -24.23 -15.90 -35.05
CA GLY A 234 -25.59 -15.77 -35.60
C GLY A 234 -26.35 -17.10 -35.66
N ASP A 235 -27.44 -17.15 -36.43
CA ASP A 235 -28.20 -18.39 -36.61
C ASP A 235 -27.56 -19.27 -37.69
N LYS A 236 -26.94 -20.37 -37.26
CA LYS A 236 -26.27 -21.34 -38.15
C LYS A 236 -27.18 -22.48 -38.62
N HIS A 237 -28.38 -22.59 -38.05
CA HIS A 237 -29.36 -23.63 -38.39
C HIS A 237 -30.74 -23.02 -38.70
N PRO A 238 -31.62 -23.74 -39.40
CA PRO A 238 -33.00 -23.31 -39.65
C PRO A 238 -33.78 -23.03 -38.36
N ALA A 239 -34.74 -22.10 -38.42
CA ALA A 239 -35.51 -21.64 -37.27
C ALA A 239 -36.18 -22.78 -36.48
N GLY A 240 -36.67 -23.83 -37.16
CA GLY A 240 -37.27 -24.99 -36.50
C GLY A 240 -36.32 -25.76 -35.58
N ILE A 241 -35.04 -25.92 -35.97
CA ILE A 241 -34.01 -26.55 -35.13
C ILE A 241 -33.67 -25.65 -33.95
N MET A 242 -33.47 -24.36 -34.21
CA MET A 242 -33.13 -23.38 -33.17
C MET A 242 -34.26 -23.21 -32.15
N ALA A 243 -35.53 -23.39 -32.55
CA ALA A 243 -36.69 -23.37 -31.66
C ALA A 243 -36.79 -24.65 -30.80
N LYS A 244 -36.44 -25.81 -31.37
CA LYS A 244 -36.51 -27.10 -30.67
C LYS A 244 -35.34 -27.34 -29.72
N PHE A 245 -34.14 -26.84 -30.07
CA PHE A 245 -32.90 -26.99 -29.30
C PHE A 245 -32.28 -25.62 -29.03
N PRO A 246 -32.77 -24.89 -28.02
CA PRO A 246 -32.36 -23.52 -27.76
C PRO A 246 -30.90 -23.41 -27.30
N LYS A 247 -30.30 -24.48 -26.75
CA LYS A 247 -28.88 -24.51 -26.39
C LYS A 247 -28.10 -25.33 -27.40
N CYS A 248 -27.09 -24.70 -28.00
CA CYS A 248 -26.20 -25.34 -28.97
C CYS A 248 -25.55 -26.62 -28.41
N ILE A 249 -25.29 -26.65 -27.11
CA ILE A 249 -24.65 -27.79 -26.43
C ILE A 249 -25.55 -29.02 -26.25
N GLU A 250 -26.83 -28.95 -26.65
CA GLU A 250 -27.71 -30.12 -26.69
C GLU A 250 -27.32 -31.09 -27.81
N CYS A 251 -26.71 -30.58 -28.89
CA CYS A 251 -26.21 -31.39 -30.01
C CYS A 251 -24.72 -31.17 -30.31
N HIS A 252 -24.09 -30.13 -29.77
CA HIS A 252 -22.66 -29.89 -29.84
C HIS A 252 -22.01 -30.20 -28.48
N LYS A 253 -20.81 -30.77 -28.45
CA LYS A 253 -20.19 -31.23 -27.19
C LYS A 253 -19.88 -30.09 -26.21
N ASN A 254 -18.80 -29.35 -26.45
CA ASN A 254 -18.46 -28.17 -25.66
C ASN A 254 -17.68 -27.17 -26.56
N PRO A 255 -17.68 -25.87 -26.25
CA PRO A 255 -17.04 -24.84 -27.11
C PRO A 255 -15.52 -25.02 -27.31
N HIS A 256 -14.84 -25.63 -26.33
CA HIS A 256 -13.42 -25.98 -26.35
C HIS A 256 -13.12 -27.30 -27.06
N ASP A 257 -14.14 -28.09 -27.44
CA ASP A 257 -14.01 -29.37 -28.14
C ASP A 257 -15.21 -29.60 -29.08
N LEU A 258 -15.55 -28.57 -29.86
CA LEU A 258 -16.79 -28.52 -30.62
C LEU A 258 -16.81 -29.65 -31.68
N ASN A 259 -17.86 -30.47 -31.66
CA ASN A 259 -18.11 -31.56 -32.63
C ASN A 259 -17.06 -32.68 -32.68
N ASN A 260 -16.19 -32.78 -31.69
CA ASN A 260 -15.26 -33.89 -31.56
C ASN A 260 -15.93 -35.07 -30.81
N TRP A 261 -16.83 -35.75 -31.54
CA TRP A 261 -17.46 -36.99 -31.10
C TRP A 261 -16.51 -38.14 -31.39
N THR A 262 -15.96 -38.77 -30.35
CA THR A 262 -15.29 -40.06 -30.53
C THR A 262 -16.35 -41.07 -30.93
N ALA A 263 -16.08 -41.87 -31.97
CA ALA A 263 -16.94 -43.00 -32.28
C ALA A 263 -17.16 -43.83 -31.01
N ALA A 264 -18.40 -44.22 -30.74
CA ALA A 264 -18.70 -45.12 -29.63
C ALA A 264 -17.80 -46.37 -29.77
N PRO A 265 -17.21 -46.89 -28.67
CA PRO A 265 -16.56 -48.20 -28.73
C PRO A 265 -17.54 -49.16 -29.38
N ALA A 266 -17.11 -49.88 -30.43
CA ALA A 266 -17.91 -50.91 -31.05
C ALA A 266 -18.46 -51.80 -29.93
N ALA A 267 -19.79 -51.90 -29.82
CA ALA A 267 -20.42 -52.76 -28.84
C ALA A 267 -19.77 -54.13 -28.95
N THR A 268 -19.04 -54.54 -27.91
CA THR A 268 -18.51 -55.90 -27.82
C THR A 268 -19.71 -56.81 -27.95
N LYS A 269 -19.77 -57.58 -29.04
CA LYS A 269 -20.81 -58.59 -29.25
C LYS A 269 -20.86 -59.46 -28.00
N GLU A 270 -21.92 -59.31 -27.23
CA GLU A 270 -22.17 -60.09 -26.04
C GLU A 270 -22.19 -61.56 -26.47
N ALA A 271 -21.27 -62.35 -25.91
CA ALA A 271 -21.16 -63.75 -26.25
C ALA A 271 -22.47 -64.46 -25.88
N ALA A 272 -23.02 -65.20 -26.83
CA ALA A 272 -24.26 -65.96 -26.65
C ALA A 272 -24.22 -66.82 -25.36
N PRO A 273 -25.34 -66.93 -24.63
CA PRO A 273 -25.37 -67.62 -23.35
C PRO A 273 -25.01 -69.09 -23.53
N LYS A 274 -23.98 -69.55 -22.81
CA LYS A 274 -23.58 -70.96 -22.78
C LYS A 274 -24.73 -71.81 -22.21
N LYS A 275 -25.18 -72.80 -22.98
CA LYS A 275 -26.13 -73.82 -22.53
C LYS A 275 -25.56 -74.55 -21.31
N LYS A 276 -26.34 -74.65 -20.23
CA LYS A 276 -26.00 -75.41 -19.02
C LYS A 276 -25.86 -76.90 -19.35
N PRO A 277 -24.86 -77.61 -18.81
CA PRO A 277 -24.77 -79.05 -18.96
C PRO A 277 -25.87 -79.75 -18.14
N LYS A 278 -26.49 -80.76 -18.74
CA LYS A 278 -27.41 -81.69 -18.05
C LYS A 278 -26.61 -82.44 -16.98
N LYS A 279 -27.07 -82.39 -15.73
CA LYS A 279 -26.61 -83.29 -14.67
C LYS A 279 -27.16 -84.69 -14.93
N GLN A 280 -26.28 -85.69 -14.88
CA GLN A 280 -26.61 -87.08 -14.59
C GLN A 280 -26.81 -87.23 -13.08
#